data_AF-A0A7S2FJK9-F1
#
_entry.id   AF-A0A7S2FJK9-F1
#
_cell.length_a   1.000
_cell.length_b   1.000
_cell.length_c   1.000
_cell.angle_alpha   90.00
_cell.angle_beta   90.00
_cell.angle_gamma   90.00
#
_symmetry.space_group_name_H-M   'P 1'
#
loop_
_entity.id
_entity.type
_entity.pdbx_description
1 polymer ?
#
loop_
_entity_poly.entity_id
_entity_poly.type
_entity_poly.pdbx_seq_one_letter_code
_entity_poly.pdbx_strand_id
1 'polypeptide(L)'
;VDVDEGDGTAAKAKTGQNKVKGKRKRKVETKSDVADGMGIDSDGDMDMASTSWRVVLSGELRLNPGIKRVVGNLLVKVNDGLELPCRLLGAVEPSQVGFMDPPPAAPQLDSGPSTLSRDGRVYVEDGDFEALRPLLAPAKARVMQLEGRLKMSSNEEEKRIIAEVSTDAKGRVTAMTNILGAVKDGKIRTTYSTRGLMMGRVYSDGPSIQRLGRMARAVVAHDMYHDIDMVNAHPTIVSQLPIVKKNPERFRTLLEYSKDREPFRKAVMRAYGCGKDWAKELFLRMLNGGTHRAWLVEGRVDGRITHVEQGQYGHDAPAFIADFERECLRLMQDVTADRQDVMVKAREYCGHESEFSQMKCAFSYILGEVEDKILATMEAVAREHGWYVAVLLWDGGLLHKREGKTEEDVKVLLRIMEREIETRLGVVVNLEVKPLEVEEEVVESVEESIEAKAASKGGKKKPSKADVAKRKRGKEGDTNKRQKV
;
A
#
# COMPACT_ATOMS: atom_id res chain seq x y z
N VAL A 1 -65.01 12.25 -1.23
CA VAL A 1 -63.83 12.73 -1.99
C VAL A 1 -63.02 11.49 -2.33
N ASP A 2 -63.53 10.55 -3.12
CA ASP A 2 -63.93 10.66 -4.55
C ASP A 2 -62.82 11.27 -5.38
N VAL A 3 -62.34 10.76 -6.51
CA VAL A 3 -62.68 9.70 -7.49
C VAL A 3 -61.46 9.71 -8.45
N ASP A 4 -60.85 8.62 -8.92
CA ASP A 4 -61.01 7.91 -10.22
C ASP A 4 -59.74 7.03 -10.35
N GLU A 5 -59.73 5.71 -10.57
CA GLU A 5 -60.20 4.85 -11.67
C GLU A 5 -59.41 4.90 -12.99
N GLY A 6 -59.06 3.70 -13.49
CA GLY A 6 -58.48 3.48 -14.82
C GLY A 6 -57.70 2.17 -15.00
N ASP A 7 -58.44 1.06 -15.19
CA ASP A 7 -58.19 -0.18 -15.99
C ASP A 7 -56.76 -0.74 -16.16
N GLY A 8 -56.47 -2.04 -16.07
CA GLY A 8 -57.27 -3.26 -16.26
C GLY A 8 -56.47 -4.22 -17.14
N THR A 9 -56.21 -5.47 -16.70
CA THR A 9 -56.23 -6.72 -17.53
C THR A 9 -55.72 -7.97 -16.81
N ALA A 10 -56.65 -8.93 -16.67
CA ALA A 10 -56.56 -10.38 -16.86
C ALA A 10 -55.32 -11.21 -16.42
N ALA A 11 -55.51 -11.93 -15.31
CA ALA A 11 -55.38 -13.39 -15.11
C ALA A 11 -54.31 -14.21 -15.87
N LYS A 12 -53.46 -14.91 -15.10
CA LYS A 12 -53.26 -16.37 -15.25
C LYS A 12 -52.71 -16.99 -13.95
N ALA A 13 -53.50 -17.93 -13.42
CA ALA A 13 -53.15 -18.79 -12.31
C ALA A 13 -52.03 -19.78 -12.69
N LYS A 14 -51.08 -20.00 -11.78
CA LYS A 14 -50.38 -21.29 -11.60
C LYS A 14 -50.11 -21.53 -10.11
N THR A 15 -50.92 -22.43 -9.56
CA THR A 15 -50.68 -23.18 -8.34
C THR A 15 -49.35 -23.94 -8.42
N GLY A 16 -48.48 -23.71 -7.45
CA GLY A 16 -47.26 -24.47 -7.22
C GLY A 16 -47.12 -24.78 -5.74
N GLN A 17 -47.68 -25.93 -5.32
CA GLN A 17 -47.37 -26.56 -4.05
C GLN A 17 -45.86 -26.81 -3.95
N ASN A 18 -45.21 -26.40 -2.86
CA ASN A 18 -44.01 -27.10 -2.42
C ASN A 18 -43.83 -27.11 -0.90
N LYS A 19 -44.17 -28.29 -0.37
CA LYS A 19 -43.61 -29.02 0.77
C LYS A 19 -42.66 -28.25 1.70
N VAL A 20 -43.22 -27.93 2.86
CA VAL A 20 -42.52 -27.81 4.15
C VAL A 20 -41.85 -29.15 4.49
N LYS A 21 -40.52 -29.16 4.67
CA LYS A 21 -39.81 -30.23 5.38
C LYS A 21 -38.66 -29.68 6.21
N GLY A 22 -38.70 -29.99 7.51
CA GLY A 22 -37.51 -30.39 8.26
C GLY A 22 -36.83 -29.35 9.15
N LYS A 23 -37.50 -28.91 10.22
CA LYS A 23 -36.81 -28.36 11.41
C LYS A 23 -35.94 -29.46 12.04
N ARG A 24 -34.61 -29.37 11.94
CA ARG A 24 -33.67 -30.11 12.79
C ARG A 24 -33.34 -29.26 14.02
N LYS A 25 -33.93 -29.61 15.17
CA LYS A 25 -33.52 -29.14 16.50
C LYS A 25 -32.14 -29.73 16.80
N ARG A 26 -31.11 -28.88 16.98
CA ARG A 26 -29.87 -29.27 17.66
C ARG A 26 -30.04 -28.99 19.15
N LYS A 27 -29.97 -30.05 19.94
CA LYS A 27 -29.91 -30.08 21.40
C LYS A 27 -28.47 -29.74 21.77
N VAL A 28 -28.25 -28.59 22.43
CA VAL A 28 -26.97 -28.24 23.05
C VAL A 28 -27.08 -28.70 24.50
N GLU A 29 -26.30 -29.71 24.87
CA GLU A 29 -26.13 -30.13 26.25
C GLU A 29 -25.00 -29.30 26.86
N THR A 30 -25.37 -28.48 27.83
CA THR A 30 -24.46 -27.82 28.78
C THR A 30 -24.14 -28.82 29.90
N LYS A 31 -22.85 -29.16 30.06
CA LYS A 31 -22.33 -29.74 31.29
C LYS A 31 -21.51 -28.68 32.03
N SER A 32 -22.08 -28.20 33.12
CA SER A 32 -21.39 -27.63 34.26
C SER A 32 -20.87 -28.78 35.12
N ASP A 33 -19.62 -28.75 35.53
CA ASP A 33 -19.17 -29.41 36.76
C ASP A 33 -18.14 -28.53 37.46
N VAL A 34 -18.24 -28.56 38.78
CA VAL A 34 -17.68 -27.67 39.78
C VAL A 34 -16.74 -28.50 40.67
N ALA A 35 -15.68 -27.82 41.13
CA ALA A 35 -14.96 -27.97 42.39
C ALA A 35 -13.80 -28.98 42.59
N ASP A 36 -12.91 -28.48 43.45
CA ASP A 36 -11.88 -29.09 44.31
C ASP A 36 -10.54 -29.48 43.65
N GLY A 37 -9.36 -29.16 44.17
CA GLY A 37 -8.94 -28.52 45.43
C GLY A 37 -7.44 -28.83 45.68
N MET A 38 -6.80 -28.08 46.60
CA MET A 38 -5.45 -28.30 47.20
C MET A 38 -4.22 -28.04 46.30
N GLY A 39 -3.12 -27.44 46.74
CA GLY A 39 -2.66 -27.05 48.07
C GLY A 39 -1.37 -26.21 47.98
N ILE A 40 -0.93 -25.77 49.15
CA ILE A 40 0.18 -24.89 49.49
C ILE A 40 1.53 -25.61 49.38
N ASP A 41 2.61 -24.85 49.09
CA ASP A 41 3.99 -24.92 49.63
C ASP A 41 4.82 -23.86 48.84
N SER A 42 5.17 -22.70 49.39
CA SER A 42 6.25 -22.34 50.33
C SER A 42 7.69 -22.47 49.78
N ASP A 43 8.38 -21.33 49.86
CA ASP A 43 9.82 -21.10 50.03
C ASP A 43 10.76 -21.10 48.81
N GLY A 44 11.36 -19.91 48.59
CA GLY A 44 12.42 -19.66 47.63
C GLY A 44 12.85 -18.19 47.61
N ASP A 45 13.34 -17.69 48.74
CA ASP A 45 14.01 -16.38 48.85
C ASP A 45 15.24 -16.31 47.91
N MET A 46 15.23 -15.35 46.98
CA MET A 46 16.44 -14.89 46.30
C MET A 46 16.53 -13.37 46.37
N ASP A 47 17.60 -12.96 47.03
CA ASP A 47 18.06 -11.60 47.34
C ASP A 47 18.19 -10.74 46.08
N MET A 48 17.30 -9.75 45.92
CA MET A 48 17.36 -8.75 44.85
C MET A 48 17.89 -7.44 45.45
N ALA A 49 19.14 -7.12 45.10
CA ALA A 49 19.78 -5.86 45.42
C ALA A 49 18.88 -4.67 45.05
N SER A 50 18.53 -3.85 46.04
CA SER A 50 17.70 -2.67 45.87
C SER A 50 18.49 -1.56 45.14
N THR A 51 18.27 -1.41 43.83
CA THR A 51 18.72 -0.22 43.10
C THR A 51 17.78 0.93 43.43
N SER A 52 18.18 1.82 44.35
CA SER A 52 17.41 3.02 44.67
C SER A 52 17.53 4.04 43.52
N TRP A 53 16.41 4.37 42.88
CA TRP A 53 16.34 5.44 41.89
C TRP A 53 16.15 6.78 42.60
N ARG A 54 17.11 7.71 42.47
CA ARG A 54 16.90 9.11 42.85
C ARG A 54 16.30 9.86 41.67
N VAL A 55 15.06 10.31 41.81
CA VAL A 55 14.41 11.19 40.84
C VAL A 55 14.97 12.60 41.05
N VAL A 56 15.73 13.11 40.09
CA VAL A 56 16.12 14.53 40.03
C VAL A 56 14.92 15.31 39.50
N LEU A 57 14.25 16.06 40.37
CA LEU A 57 12.99 16.74 40.03
C LEU A 57 13.17 18.07 39.28
N SER A 58 14.38 18.63 39.21
CA SER A 58 14.69 19.76 38.31
C SER A 58 16.19 19.99 38.14
N GLY A 59 16.58 20.47 36.96
CA GLY A 59 17.92 20.98 36.65
C GLY A 59 17.82 22.10 35.63
N GLU A 60 18.57 23.18 35.81
CA GLU A 60 18.59 24.34 34.92
C GLU A 60 19.74 24.20 33.92
N LEU A 61 19.43 24.09 32.62
CA LEU A 61 20.43 24.09 31.56
C LEU A 61 20.54 25.50 30.97
N ARG A 62 21.67 26.18 31.20
CA ARG A 62 21.92 27.50 30.59
C ARG A 62 22.73 27.33 29.31
N LEU A 63 22.13 27.69 28.18
CA LEU A 63 22.84 27.78 26.90
C LEU A 63 23.75 29.01 26.89
N ASN A 64 24.87 28.91 26.18
CA ASN A 64 25.77 30.04 25.98
C ASN A 64 25.04 31.14 25.18
N PRO A 65 25.02 32.40 25.65
CA PRO A 65 24.29 33.50 25.01
C PRO A 65 24.75 33.83 23.58
N GLY A 66 25.91 33.32 23.14
CA GLY A 66 26.36 33.44 21.75
C GLY A 66 25.70 32.46 20.76
N ILE A 67 24.98 31.44 21.24
CA ILE A 67 24.32 30.45 20.38
C ILE A 67 22.97 31.01 19.93
N LYS A 68 22.93 31.54 18.70
CA LYS A 68 21.72 32.15 18.13
C LYS A 68 20.71 31.13 17.57
N ARG A 69 21.14 29.90 17.31
CA ARG A 69 20.29 28.82 16.77
C ARG A 69 20.91 27.46 17.01
N VAL A 70 20.10 26.47 17.39
CA VAL A 70 20.47 25.05 17.40
C VAL A 70 19.67 24.36 16.29
N VAL A 71 20.34 23.70 15.34
CA VAL A 71 19.69 22.97 14.25
C VAL A 71 20.04 21.50 14.40
N GLY A 72 19.03 20.65 14.61
CA GLY A 72 19.20 19.20 14.79
C GLY A 72 18.71 18.68 16.14
N ASN A 73 18.82 17.36 16.34
CA ASN A 73 18.48 16.71 17.61
C ASN A 73 19.67 16.83 18.58
N LEU A 74 19.61 17.80 19.49
CA LEU A 74 20.55 17.84 20.61
C LEU A 74 20.19 16.73 21.60
N LEU A 75 21.11 15.80 21.84
CA LEU A 75 21.01 14.78 22.89
C LEU A 75 21.84 15.24 24.08
N VAL A 76 21.21 15.38 25.24
CA VAL A 76 21.91 15.68 26.48
C VAL A 76 22.14 14.36 27.20
N LYS A 77 23.41 14.02 27.44
CA LYS A 77 23.78 12.93 28.35
C LYS A 77 23.67 13.43 29.77
N VAL A 78 22.74 12.85 30.52
CA VAL A 78 22.73 12.95 31.97
C VAL A 78 23.40 11.68 32.51
N ASN A 79 24.09 11.78 33.65
CA ASN A 79 24.90 10.69 34.21
C ASN A 79 24.22 9.31 34.15
N ASP A 80 25.03 8.27 33.96
CA ASP A 80 24.66 6.86 33.72
C ASP A 80 24.10 6.51 32.33
N GLY A 81 24.42 7.33 31.32
CA GLY A 81 24.25 6.95 29.91
C GLY A 81 22.82 7.11 29.38
N LEU A 82 21.94 7.77 30.12
CA LEU A 82 20.61 8.13 29.64
C LEU A 82 20.70 9.32 28.68
N GLU A 83 20.29 9.13 27.44
CA GLU A 83 20.20 10.17 26.42
C GLU A 83 18.77 10.69 26.32
N LEU A 84 18.56 11.96 26.64
CA LEU A 84 17.24 12.60 26.54
C LEU A 84 17.16 13.51 25.30
N PRO A 85 16.14 13.36 24.44
CA PRO A 85 15.91 14.26 23.33
C PRO A 85 15.36 15.61 23.85
N CYS A 86 16.03 16.72 23.53
CA CYS A 86 15.67 18.07 23.98
C CYS A 86 14.27 18.58 23.58
N ARG A 87 13.49 17.83 22.78
CA ARG A 87 12.14 18.24 22.34
C ARG A 87 11.12 18.35 23.48
N LEU A 88 11.45 17.88 24.69
CA LEU A 88 10.59 17.91 25.88
C LEU A 88 10.76 19.16 26.76
N LEU A 89 11.69 20.06 26.42
CA LEU A 89 11.88 21.31 27.15
C LEU A 89 11.23 22.44 26.36
N GLY A 90 10.14 22.98 26.91
CA GLY A 90 9.18 23.86 26.24
C GLY A 90 9.80 24.95 25.37
N ALA A 91 9.27 25.08 24.15
CA ALA A 91 9.67 26.12 23.21
C ALA A 91 9.20 27.50 23.69
N VAL A 92 10.11 28.48 23.59
CA VAL A 92 9.81 29.91 23.75
C VAL A 92 9.05 30.37 22.50
N GLU A 93 7.96 31.12 22.69
CA GLU A 93 7.19 31.71 21.58
C GLU A 93 8.06 32.67 20.74
N PRO A 94 8.06 32.54 19.41
CA PRO A 94 8.74 33.50 18.55
C PRO A 94 7.85 34.72 18.30
N SER A 95 7.84 35.67 19.22
CA SER A 95 7.50 37.05 18.87
C SER A 95 8.73 37.70 18.25
N GLN A 96 8.56 38.28 17.05
CA GLN A 96 9.52 39.11 16.30
C GLN A 96 10.43 38.36 15.30
N VAL A 97 9.84 37.80 14.24
CA VAL A 97 10.52 37.71 12.93
C VAL A 97 9.78 38.66 11.99
N GLY A 98 10.50 39.65 11.46
CA GLY A 98 9.95 40.68 10.58
C GLY A 98 9.26 40.06 9.37
N PHE A 99 8.06 40.54 9.08
CA PHE A 99 7.30 40.22 7.87
C PHE A 99 8.15 40.55 6.64
N MET A 100 8.47 39.53 5.84
CA MET A 100 8.83 39.74 4.44
C MET A 100 7.56 40.15 3.69
N ASP A 101 7.68 41.13 2.80
CA ASP A 101 6.58 41.54 1.93
C ASP A 101 5.99 40.33 1.20
N PRO A 102 4.65 40.23 1.10
CA PRO A 102 4.01 39.14 0.39
C PRO A 102 4.47 39.16 -1.08
N PRO A 103 4.73 37.99 -1.69
CA PRO A 103 5.04 37.91 -3.11
C PRO A 103 3.89 38.51 -3.94
N PRO A 104 4.18 39.03 -5.15
CA PRO A 104 3.15 39.58 -6.03
C PRO A 104 2.02 38.57 -6.22
N ALA A 105 0.78 39.08 -6.21
CA ALA A 105 -0.43 38.28 -6.25
C ALA A 105 -0.38 37.27 -7.41
N ALA A 106 -0.53 35.99 -7.07
CA ALA A 106 -0.82 34.95 -8.05
C ALA A 106 -2.08 35.35 -8.85
N PRO A 107 -2.18 34.95 -10.14
CA PRO A 107 -3.35 35.27 -10.96
C PRO A 107 -4.64 34.89 -10.23
N GLN A 108 -5.58 35.84 -10.15
CA GLN A 108 -6.84 35.68 -9.45
C GLN A 108 -7.63 34.50 -10.03
N LEU A 109 -7.67 33.41 -9.26
CA LEU A 109 -8.58 32.29 -9.46
C LEU A 109 -9.62 32.35 -8.33
N ASP A 110 -10.87 32.39 -8.75
CA ASP A 110 -12.10 32.67 -7.98
C ASP A 110 -12.12 32.05 -6.56
N SER A 111 -12.23 32.90 -5.54
CA SER A 111 -12.15 32.53 -4.11
C SER A 111 -13.54 32.39 -3.47
N GLY A 112 -14.30 31.38 -3.91
CA GLY A 112 -15.54 30.95 -3.25
C GLY A 112 -15.28 29.90 -2.14
N PRO A 113 -16.17 29.76 -1.14
CA PRO A 113 -16.02 28.80 -0.05
C PRO A 113 -16.13 27.36 -0.60
N SER A 114 -14.98 26.75 -0.87
CA SER A 114 -14.90 25.52 -1.61
C SER A 114 -15.28 24.31 -0.76
N THR A 115 -16.46 23.74 -1.03
CA THR A 115 -16.56 22.28 -1.08
C THR A 115 -15.54 21.84 -2.14
N LEU A 116 -14.35 21.41 -1.72
CA LEU A 116 -13.20 21.08 -2.58
C LEU A 116 -13.45 19.78 -3.39
N SER A 117 -14.58 19.68 -4.09
CA SER A 117 -14.71 18.67 -5.13
C SER A 117 -13.67 18.99 -6.19
N ARG A 118 -12.72 18.06 -6.37
CA ARG A 118 -11.76 18.08 -7.47
C ARG A 118 -12.35 17.47 -8.74
N ASP A 119 -13.51 16.84 -8.60
CA ASP A 119 -14.25 16.21 -9.69
C ASP A 119 -14.54 17.25 -10.78
N GLY A 120 -14.05 16.98 -11.98
CA GLY A 120 -14.21 17.87 -13.14
C GLY A 120 -13.23 19.04 -13.21
N ARG A 121 -12.27 19.17 -12.28
CA ARG A 121 -11.24 20.22 -12.39
C ARG A 121 -10.27 19.93 -13.52
N VAL A 122 -9.92 20.98 -14.26
CA VAL A 122 -8.98 20.93 -15.39
C VAL A 122 -7.61 21.40 -14.91
N TYR A 123 -6.60 20.58 -15.17
CA TYR A 123 -5.18 20.84 -14.92
C TYR A 123 -4.45 20.97 -16.25
N VAL A 124 -3.36 21.74 -16.22
CA VAL A 124 -2.43 21.84 -17.34
C VAL A 124 -1.14 21.19 -16.88
N GLU A 125 -0.76 20.10 -17.55
CA GLU A 125 0.46 19.36 -17.25
C GLU A 125 1.49 19.71 -18.32
N ASP A 126 2.57 20.37 -17.90
CA ASP A 126 3.78 20.63 -18.69
C ASP A 126 4.69 19.39 -18.67
N GLY A 127 5.50 19.17 -19.69
CA GLY A 127 6.37 17.98 -19.75
C GLY A 127 7.28 17.95 -20.97
N ASP A 128 8.42 17.26 -20.87
CA ASP A 128 9.20 16.86 -22.04
C ASP A 128 8.58 15.59 -22.61
N PHE A 129 7.42 15.76 -23.22
CA PHE A 129 6.66 14.65 -23.76
C PHE A 129 7.34 14.00 -24.98
N GLU A 130 8.20 14.72 -25.68
CA GLU A 130 8.96 14.18 -26.82
C GLU A 130 9.97 13.12 -26.36
N ALA A 131 10.48 13.23 -25.13
CA ALA A 131 11.33 12.20 -24.51
C ALA A 131 10.61 10.85 -24.27
N LEU A 132 9.29 10.76 -24.47
CA LEU A 132 8.58 9.47 -24.52
C LEU A 132 8.81 8.69 -25.82
N ARG A 133 9.18 9.35 -26.92
CA ARG A 133 9.31 8.67 -28.23
C ARG A 133 10.35 7.55 -28.23
N PRO A 134 11.56 7.74 -27.66
CA PRO A 134 12.54 6.66 -27.58
C PRO A 134 12.06 5.45 -26.77
N LEU A 135 11.20 5.67 -25.76
CA LEU A 135 10.67 4.61 -24.90
C LEU A 135 9.55 3.80 -25.57
N LEU A 136 8.87 4.37 -26.58
CA LEU A 136 7.70 3.77 -27.19
C LEU A 136 8.04 2.55 -28.06
N ALA A 137 9.15 2.57 -28.79
CA ALA A 137 9.54 1.47 -29.67
C ALA A 137 9.92 0.19 -28.89
N PRO A 138 10.79 0.23 -27.86
CA PRO A 138 11.06 -0.92 -27.00
C PRO A 138 9.81 -1.47 -26.32
N ALA A 139 8.93 -0.59 -25.81
CA ALA A 139 7.68 -1.00 -25.17
C ALA A 139 6.75 -1.75 -26.14
N LYS A 140 6.63 -1.28 -27.40
CA LYS A 140 5.87 -1.99 -28.45
C LYS A 140 6.47 -3.35 -28.79
N ALA A 141 7.80 -3.43 -28.93
CA ALA A 141 8.50 -4.69 -29.18
C ALA A 141 8.25 -5.70 -28.03
N ARG A 142 8.26 -5.24 -26.77
CA ARG A 142 7.94 -6.05 -25.61
C ARG A 142 6.53 -6.62 -25.64
N VAL A 143 5.53 -5.82 -26.02
CA VAL A 143 4.14 -6.29 -26.20
C VAL A 143 4.09 -7.40 -27.24
N MET A 144 4.70 -7.20 -28.42
CA MET A 144 4.72 -8.21 -29.49
C MET A 144 5.37 -9.52 -29.04
N GLN A 145 6.47 -9.44 -28.29
CA GLN A 145 7.16 -10.60 -27.75
C GLN A 145 6.28 -11.38 -26.74
N LEU A 146 5.62 -10.68 -25.82
CA LEU A 146 4.71 -11.30 -24.83
C LEU A 146 3.54 -12.00 -25.52
N GLU A 147 2.96 -11.38 -26.55
CA GLU A 147 1.88 -11.99 -27.35
C GLU A 147 2.35 -13.24 -28.11
N GLY A 148 3.57 -13.21 -28.66
CA GLY A 148 4.20 -14.38 -29.27
C GLY A 148 4.36 -15.53 -28.28
N ARG A 149 4.86 -15.24 -27.07
CA ARG A 149 5.01 -16.24 -26.00
C ARG A 149 3.66 -16.79 -25.52
N LEU A 150 2.66 -15.94 -25.39
CA LEU A 150 1.31 -16.36 -24.99
C LEU A 150 0.74 -17.41 -25.95
N LYS A 151 0.99 -17.24 -27.26
CA LYS A 151 0.57 -18.20 -28.30
C LYS A 151 1.35 -19.52 -28.25
N MET A 152 2.61 -19.48 -27.84
CA MET A 152 3.50 -20.66 -27.82
C MET A 152 3.45 -21.46 -26.51
N SER A 153 3.08 -20.84 -25.38
CA SER A 153 3.05 -21.56 -24.10
C SER A 153 1.94 -22.60 -24.09
N SER A 154 2.24 -23.80 -23.61
CA SER A 154 1.28 -24.89 -23.40
C SER A 154 0.84 -25.02 -21.94
N ASN A 155 1.45 -24.25 -21.03
CA ASN A 155 1.14 -24.27 -19.60
C ASN A 155 0.12 -23.18 -19.26
N GLU A 156 -1.07 -23.57 -18.78
CA GLU A 156 -2.16 -22.63 -18.46
C GLU A 156 -1.81 -21.59 -17.40
N GLU A 157 -1.00 -21.95 -16.40
CA GLU A 157 -0.56 -21.00 -15.37
C GLU A 157 0.40 -19.96 -15.96
N GLU A 158 1.33 -20.40 -16.82
CA GLU A 158 2.24 -19.50 -17.53
C GLU A 158 1.46 -18.57 -18.46
N LYS A 159 0.46 -19.09 -19.20
CA LYS A 159 -0.40 -18.27 -20.06
C LYS A 159 -1.11 -17.17 -19.28
N ARG A 160 -1.67 -17.50 -18.11
CA ARG A 160 -2.36 -16.53 -17.25
C ARG A 160 -1.43 -15.38 -16.87
N ILE A 161 -0.22 -15.70 -16.44
CA ILE A 161 0.79 -14.72 -16.03
C ILE A 161 1.26 -13.89 -17.23
N ILE A 162 1.55 -14.52 -18.38
CA ILE A 162 1.94 -13.79 -19.60
C ILE A 162 0.81 -12.83 -20.03
N ALA A 163 -0.45 -13.25 -19.94
CA ALA A 163 -1.60 -12.42 -20.31
C ALA A 163 -1.74 -11.19 -19.39
N GLU A 164 -1.52 -11.35 -18.09
CA GLU A 164 -1.49 -10.24 -17.13
C GLU A 164 -0.37 -9.26 -17.45
N VAL A 165 0.87 -9.74 -17.59
CA VAL A 165 2.04 -8.91 -17.94
C VAL A 165 1.88 -8.22 -19.30
N SER A 166 1.26 -8.91 -20.28
CA SER A 166 0.95 -8.35 -21.60
C SER A 166 -0.06 -7.21 -21.51
N THR A 167 -1.07 -7.34 -20.64
CA THR A 167 -2.09 -6.31 -20.41
C THR A 167 -1.47 -5.04 -19.84
N ASP A 168 -0.59 -5.17 -18.85
CA ASP A 168 0.15 -4.04 -18.28
C ASP A 168 1.05 -3.36 -19.32
N ALA A 169 1.80 -4.16 -20.10
CA ALA A 169 2.67 -3.63 -21.15
C ALA A 169 1.88 -2.86 -22.22
N LYS A 170 0.72 -3.37 -22.64
CA LYS A 170 -0.20 -2.67 -23.55
C LYS A 170 -0.69 -1.37 -22.96
N GLY A 171 -1.10 -1.38 -21.68
CA GLY A 171 -1.53 -0.18 -20.96
C GLY A 171 -0.49 0.94 -21.01
N ARG A 172 0.80 0.61 -20.82
CA ARG A 172 1.91 1.57 -20.91
C ARG A 172 2.06 2.16 -22.31
N VAL A 173 2.03 1.32 -23.36
CA VAL A 173 2.11 1.76 -24.76
C VAL A 173 0.94 2.68 -25.10
N THR A 174 -0.28 2.32 -24.69
CA THR A 174 -1.48 3.13 -24.89
C THR A 174 -1.37 4.47 -24.17
N ALA A 175 -0.91 4.49 -22.91
CA ALA A 175 -0.73 5.73 -22.15
C ALA A 175 0.24 6.69 -22.83
N MET A 176 1.43 6.21 -23.24
CA MET A 176 2.42 7.04 -23.94
C MET A 176 1.90 7.55 -25.30
N THR A 177 1.25 6.68 -26.07
CA THR A 177 0.69 7.05 -27.39
C THR A 177 -0.40 8.12 -27.25
N ASN A 178 -1.28 7.98 -26.26
CA ASN A 178 -2.35 8.93 -26.02
C ASN A 178 -1.83 10.29 -25.57
N ILE A 179 -0.77 10.33 -24.75
CA ILE A 179 -0.11 11.58 -24.34
C ILE A 179 0.50 12.26 -25.56
N LEU A 180 1.35 11.56 -26.33
CA LEU A 180 1.99 12.12 -27.53
C LEU A 180 0.98 12.66 -28.55
N GLY A 181 -0.20 12.04 -28.68
CA GLY A 181 -1.26 12.51 -29.56
C GLY A 181 -2.04 13.72 -29.05
N ALA A 182 -1.97 14.04 -27.75
CA ALA A 182 -2.73 15.11 -27.11
C ALA A 182 -1.90 16.35 -26.76
N VAL A 183 -0.57 16.25 -26.83
CA VAL A 183 0.36 17.36 -26.57
C VAL A 183 0.11 18.50 -27.55
N LYS A 184 -0.02 19.71 -27.00
CA LYS A 184 -0.06 20.98 -27.72
C LYS A 184 0.86 21.96 -27.02
N ASP A 185 1.82 22.51 -27.74
CA ASP A 185 2.80 23.48 -27.22
C ASP A 185 3.54 22.99 -25.96
N GLY A 186 3.89 21.70 -25.91
CA GLY A 186 4.56 21.09 -24.76
C GLY A 186 3.66 20.86 -23.54
N LYS A 187 2.33 20.98 -23.69
CA LYS A 187 1.36 20.84 -22.60
C LYS A 187 0.27 19.84 -22.94
N ILE A 188 -0.31 19.22 -21.91
CA ILE A 188 -1.57 18.49 -22.01
C ILE A 188 -2.60 19.07 -21.04
N ARG A 189 -3.86 19.08 -21.45
CA ARG A 189 -4.99 19.43 -20.57
C ARG A 189 -5.62 18.16 -20.04
N THR A 190 -5.74 18.08 -18.73
CA THR A 190 -6.20 16.87 -18.05
C THR A 190 -7.32 17.20 -17.08
N THR A 191 -8.45 16.51 -17.22
CA THR A 191 -9.52 16.53 -16.24
C THR A 191 -9.36 15.35 -15.29
N TYR A 192 -9.58 15.58 -14.00
CA TYR A 192 -9.59 14.53 -12.98
C TYR A 192 -11.00 14.30 -12.46
N SER A 193 -11.38 13.04 -12.31
CA SER A 193 -12.68 12.66 -11.74
C SER A 193 -12.56 11.47 -10.81
N THR A 194 -13.55 11.33 -9.93
CA THR A 194 -13.72 10.10 -9.15
C THR A 194 -14.28 8.99 -10.03
N ARG A 195 -13.96 7.73 -9.71
CA ARG A 195 -14.41 6.55 -10.46
C ARG A 195 -15.12 5.55 -9.56
N GLY A 196 -15.82 4.60 -10.19
CA GLY A 196 -16.49 3.48 -9.54
C GLY A 196 -17.55 3.94 -8.54
N LEU A 197 -17.23 3.95 -7.23
CA LEU A 197 -18.17 4.34 -6.18
C LEU A 197 -18.43 5.86 -6.10
N MET A 198 -17.89 6.64 -7.05
CA MET A 198 -17.95 8.10 -7.09
C MET A 198 -17.39 8.72 -5.80
N MET A 199 -16.32 8.12 -5.27
CA MET A 199 -15.62 8.57 -4.07
C MET A 199 -14.17 8.07 -4.10
N GLY A 200 -13.37 8.54 -3.14
CA GLY A 200 -11.99 8.13 -3.01
C GLY A 200 -11.07 8.86 -3.96
N ARG A 201 -10.06 8.15 -4.48
CA ARG A 201 -9.03 8.70 -5.35
C ARG A 201 -9.62 9.34 -6.61
N VAL A 202 -9.02 10.43 -7.04
CA VAL A 202 -9.24 11.00 -8.37
C VAL A 202 -8.30 10.40 -9.42
N TYR A 203 -8.84 10.19 -10.61
CA TYR A 203 -8.16 9.61 -11.76
C TYR A 203 -8.27 10.56 -12.94
N SER A 204 -7.22 10.65 -13.75
CA SER A 204 -7.27 11.40 -14.99
C SER A 204 -8.28 10.78 -15.96
N ASP A 205 -9.13 11.57 -16.61
CA ASP A 205 -10.09 11.08 -17.63
C ASP A 205 -9.49 10.96 -19.01
N GLY A 206 -8.45 11.75 -19.28
CA GLY A 206 -7.72 11.75 -20.53
C GLY A 206 -6.24 11.35 -20.37
N PRO A 207 -5.44 11.66 -21.41
CA PRO A 207 -3.99 11.65 -21.33
C PRO A 207 -3.49 12.45 -20.13
N SER A 208 -2.54 11.89 -19.39
CA SER A 208 -1.97 12.49 -18.18
C SER A 208 -0.70 11.77 -17.78
N ILE A 209 0.25 12.52 -17.23
CA ILE A 209 1.45 12.03 -16.56
C ILE A 209 1.09 11.07 -15.42
N GLN A 210 -0.10 11.19 -14.80
CA GLN A 210 -0.59 10.24 -13.78
C GLN A 210 -0.56 8.78 -14.26
N ARG A 211 -0.86 8.55 -15.55
CA ARG A 211 -0.94 7.20 -16.14
C ARG A 211 0.41 6.64 -16.59
N LEU A 212 1.48 7.44 -16.54
CA LEU A 212 2.82 6.98 -16.88
C LEU A 212 3.39 6.13 -15.73
N GLY A 213 4.09 5.06 -16.10
CA GLY A 213 4.94 4.33 -15.17
C GLY A 213 6.11 5.20 -14.68
N ARG A 214 6.74 4.80 -13.56
CA ARG A 214 7.77 5.60 -12.86
C ARG A 214 8.86 6.17 -13.77
N MET A 215 9.46 5.34 -14.63
CA MET A 215 10.54 5.77 -15.54
C MET A 215 10.05 6.78 -16.58
N ALA A 216 8.99 6.47 -17.31
CA ALA A 216 8.42 7.38 -18.32
C ALA A 216 7.97 8.70 -17.69
N ARG A 217 7.43 8.64 -16.45
CA ARG A 217 7.11 9.82 -15.67
C ARG A 217 8.35 10.64 -15.33
N ALA A 218 9.41 10.02 -14.83
CA ALA A 218 10.66 10.70 -14.50
C ALA A 218 11.24 11.42 -15.73
N VAL A 219 11.31 10.73 -16.87
CA VAL A 219 11.79 11.30 -18.15
C VAL A 219 11.00 12.56 -18.55
N VAL A 220 9.67 12.51 -18.44
CA VAL A 220 8.82 13.66 -18.80
C VAL A 220 8.88 14.78 -17.78
N ALA A 221 9.04 14.46 -16.50
CA ALA A 221 8.78 15.37 -15.38
C ALA A 221 10.03 15.93 -14.69
N HIS A 222 11.21 15.30 -14.87
CA HIS A 222 12.41 15.57 -14.07
C HIS A 222 12.77 17.05 -14.00
N ASP A 223 12.71 17.76 -15.11
CA ASP A 223 13.15 19.16 -15.17
C ASP A 223 12.10 20.15 -14.67
N MET A 224 10.82 19.80 -14.72
CA MET A 224 9.71 20.72 -14.41
C MET A 224 9.11 20.53 -13.03
N TYR A 225 9.33 19.40 -12.36
CA TYR A 225 8.60 19.08 -11.13
C TYR A 225 9.49 18.61 -9.99
N HIS A 226 8.96 18.79 -8.78
CA HIS A 226 9.32 18.01 -7.60
C HIS A 226 8.23 16.94 -7.40
N ASP A 227 8.62 15.67 -7.27
CA ASP A 227 7.71 14.58 -6.93
C ASP A 227 7.52 14.56 -5.41
N ILE A 228 6.38 15.03 -4.93
CA ILE A 228 6.07 15.07 -3.50
C ILE A 228 5.18 13.88 -3.15
N ASP A 229 5.54 13.11 -2.13
CA ASP A 229 4.90 11.81 -1.85
C ASP A 229 4.70 11.61 -0.34
N MET A 230 3.61 10.92 0.04
CA MET A 230 3.40 10.48 1.41
C MET A 230 4.28 9.27 1.74
N VAL A 231 5.10 9.41 2.78
CA VAL A 231 5.86 8.29 3.31
C VAL A 231 4.91 7.27 3.92
N ASN A 232 4.86 6.08 3.29
CA ASN A 232 4.14 4.92 3.80
C ASN A 232 2.62 5.14 3.92
N ALA A 233 2.03 5.83 2.94
CA ALA A 233 0.65 6.33 2.95
C ALA A 233 -0.39 5.40 3.64
N HIS A 234 -0.71 4.26 3.03
CA HIS A 234 -1.72 3.35 3.58
C HIS A 234 -1.41 2.88 5.01
N PRO A 235 -0.23 2.30 5.32
CA PRO A 235 0.13 1.97 6.71
C PRO A 235 0.05 3.14 7.71
N THR A 236 0.37 4.36 7.29
CA THR A 236 0.27 5.58 8.10
C THR A 236 -1.20 5.98 8.34
N ILE A 237 -2.05 5.84 7.33
CA ILE A 237 -3.49 6.12 7.45
C ILE A 237 -4.16 5.10 8.38
N VAL A 238 -3.92 3.80 8.14
CA VAL A 238 -4.62 2.74 8.90
C VAL A 238 -4.24 2.73 10.38
N SER A 239 -2.98 3.04 10.72
CA SER A 239 -2.54 3.11 12.12
C SER A 239 -3.25 4.22 12.92
N GLN A 240 -3.87 5.17 12.21
CA GLN A 240 -4.52 6.33 12.81
C GLN A 240 -6.05 6.28 12.76
N LEU A 241 -6.62 5.23 12.16
CA LEU A 241 -8.07 5.04 12.13
C LEU A 241 -8.63 4.92 13.55
N PRO A 242 -9.84 5.47 13.83
CA PRO A 242 -10.43 5.45 15.17
C PRO A 242 -10.51 4.05 15.77
N ILE A 243 -10.83 3.02 14.97
CA ILE A 243 -10.93 1.64 15.43
C ILE A 243 -9.57 1.08 15.89
N VAL A 244 -8.48 1.44 15.22
CA VAL A 244 -7.12 1.03 15.57
C VAL A 244 -6.65 1.77 16.81
N LYS A 245 -6.87 3.09 16.89
CA LYS A 245 -6.54 3.90 18.08
C LYS A 245 -7.28 3.44 19.34
N LYS A 246 -8.52 2.95 19.20
CA LYS A 246 -9.33 2.44 20.32
C LYS A 246 -8.94 1.03 20.78
N ASN A 247 -8.29 0.23 19.93
CA ASN A 247 -7.94 -1.17 20.21
C ASN A 247 -6.53 -1.52 19.71
N PRO A 248 -5.48 -0.80 20.14
CA PRO A 248 -4.12 -0.95 19.59
C PRO A 248 -3.55 -2.37 19.75
N GLU A 249 -3.93 -3.08 20.82
CA GLU A 249 -3.52 -4.46 21.10
C GLU A 249 -4.02 -5.46 20.05
N ARG A 250 -5.11 -5.15 19.34
CA ARG A 250 -5.64 -5.99 18.24
C ARG A 250 -4.86 -5.82 16.94
N PHE A 251 -3.97 -4.84 16.84
CA PHE A 251 -3.24 -4.44 15.62
C PHE A 251 -1.75 -4.20 15.89
N ARG A 252 -1.17 -4.95 16.83
CA ARG A 252 0.20 -4.73 17.31
C ARG A 252 1.22 -4.78 16.18
N THR A 253 1.19 -5.83 15.37
CA THR A 253 2.18 -6.05 14.30
C THR A 253 2.06 -4.99 13.21
N LEU A 254 0.83 -4.59 12.88
CA LEU A 254 0.52 -3.52 11.94
C LEU A 254 1.04 -2.16 12.44
N LEU A 255 0.84 -1.85 13.72
CA LEU A 255 1.34 -0.63 14.35
C LEU A 255 2.87 -0.60 14.40
N GLU A 256 3.51 -1.72 14.77
CA GLU A 256 4.97 -1.87 14.75
C GLU A 256 5.53 -1.68 13.33
N TYR A 257 4.90 -2.30 12.31
CA TYR A 257 5.28 -2.12 10.91
C TYR A 257 5.11 -0.67 10.43
N SER A 258 3.99 -0.03 10.79
CA SER A 258 3.70 1.37 10.42
C SER A 258 4.76 2.32 10.99
N LYS A 259 5.21 2.06 12.22
CA LYS A 259 6.26 2.83 12.91
C LYS A 259 7.65 2.60 12.30
N ASP A 260 8.05 1.36 12.10
CA ASP A 260 9.34 1.01 11.48
C ASP A 260 9.25 -0.26 10.64
N ARG A 261 9.12 -0.07 9.32
CA ARG A 261 8.95 -1.14 8.32
C ARG A 261 10.25 -1.85 7.92
N GLU A 262 11.42 -1.24 8.14
CA GLU A 262 12.68 -1.75 7.60
C GLU A 262 13.10 -3.09 8.23
N PRO A 263 12.97 -3.33 9.55
CA PRO A 263 13.22 -4.64 10.14
C PRO A 263 12.37 -5.75 9.54
N PHE A 264 11.08 -5.49 9.32
CA PHE A 264 10.12 -6.43 8.72
C PHE A 264 10.51 -6.77 7.28
N ARG A 265 10.82 -5.77 6.46
CA ARG A 265 11.26 -5.97 5.07
C ARG A 265 12.56 -6.76 5.00
N LYS A 266 13.55 -6.41 5.82
CA LYS A 266 14.84 -7.14 5.89
C LYS A 266 14.64 -8.60 6.30
N ALA A 267 13.73 -8.88 7.24
CA ALA A 267 13.40 -10.25 7.62
C ALA A 267 12.76 -11.05 6.48
N VAL A 268 11.82 -10.44 5.73
CA VAL A 268 11.22 -11.05 4.52
C VAL A 268 12.30 -11.29 3.44
N MET A 269 13.14 -10.29 3.15
CA MET A 269 14.22 -10.43 2.17
C MET A 269 15.16 -11.58 2.52
N ARG A 270 15.54 -11.73 3.80
CA ARG A 270 16.37 -12.85 4.26
C ARG A 270 15.65 -14.20 4.16
N ALA A 271 14.38 -14.26 4.57
CA ALA A 271 13.62 -15.50 4.62
C ALA A 271 13.32 -16.05 3.21
N TYR A 272 13.09 -15.18 2.23
CA TYR A 272 12.69 -15.57 0.87
C TYR A 272 13.75 -15.31 -0.21
N GLY A 273 14.85 -14.64 0.13
CA GLY A 273 15.88 -14.29 -0.84
C GLY A 273 15.36 -13.43 -1.98
N CYS A 274 14.54 -12.43 -1.66
CA CYS A 274 13.93 -11.54 -2.62
C CYS A 274 14.44 -10.10 -2.47
N GLY A 275 14.23 -9.29 -3.51
CA GLY A 275 14.56 -7.87 -3.48
C GLY A 275 13.66 -7.06 -2.55
N LYS A 276 14.09 -5.83 -2.22
CA LYS A 276 13.40 -4.88 -1.35
C LYS A 276 11.97 -4.59 -1.83
N ASP A 277 11.78 -4.36 -3.13
CA ASP A 277 10.47 -4.00 -3.69
C ASP A 277 9.48 -5.17 -3.58
N TRP A 278 9.96 -6.40 -3.81
CA TRP A 278 9.12 -7.58 -3.65
C TRP A 278 8.74 -7.84 -2.18
N ALA A 279 9.68 -7.60 -1.25
CA ALA A 279 9.40 -7.68 0.18
C ALA A 279 8.41 -6.61 0.64
N LYS A 280 8.48 -5.38 0.10
CA LYS A 280 7.49 -4.32 0.33
C LYS A 280 6.11 -4.74 -0.15
N GLU A 281 6.03 -5.35 -1.34
CA GLU A 281 4.78 -5.75 -1.97
C GLU A 281 3.98 -6.75 -1.14
N LEU A 282 4.63 -7.63 -0.37
CA LEU A 282 3.96 -8.55 0.54
C LEU A 282 3.01 -7.83 1.51
N PHE A 283 3.48 -6.76 2.16
CA PHE A 283 2.70 -6.03 3.15
C PHE A 283 1.58 -5.21 2.51
N LEU A 284 1.85 -4.57 1.36
CA LEU A 284 0.83 -3.86 0.59
C LEU A 284 -0.28 -4.81 0.14
N ARG A 285 0.10 -6.00 -0.31
CA ARG A 285 -0.85 -7.02 -0.73
C ARG A 285 -1.74 -7.49 0.42
N MET A 286 -1.17 -7.79 1.59
CA MET A 286 -1.95 -8.21 2.76
C MET A 286 -2.87 -7.10 3.27
N LEU A 287 -2.39 -5.85 3.27
CA LEU A 287 -3.22 -4.70 3.66
C LEU A 287 -4.43 -4.52 2.73
N ASN A 288 -4.28 -4.85 1.45
CA ASN A 288 -5.34 -4.85 0.44
C ASN A 288 -6.08 -6.20 0.31
N GLY A 289 -5.99 -7.07 1.32
CA GLY A 289 -6.76 -8.33 1.40
C GLY A 289 -6.27 -9.47 0.51
N GLY A 290 -5.06 -9.38 -0.02
CA GLY A 290 -4.34 -10.53 -0.57
C GLY A 290 -3.69 -11.37 0.53
N THR A 291 -3.05 -12.48 0.14
CA THR A 291 -2.46 -13.44 1.09
C THR A 291 -0.96 -13.60 0.87
N HIS A 292 -0.24 -13.93 1.94
CA HIS A 292 1.18 -14.29 1.85
C HIS A 292 1.38 -15.46 0.87
N ARG A 293 0.48 -16.44 0.87
CA ARG A 293 0.53 -17.60 -0.05
C ARG A 293 0.49 -17.18 -1.52
N ALA A 294 -0.42 -16.28 -1.90
CA ALA A 294 -0.54 -15.83 -3.28
C ALA A 294 0.72 -15.07 -3.73
N TRP A 295 1.23 -14.16 -2.88
CA TRP A 295 2.49 -13.45 -3.11
C TRP A 295 3.66 -14.42 -3.30
N LEU A 296 3.78 -15.45 -2.46
CA LEU A 296 4.86 -16.43 -2.55
C LEU A 296 4.82 -17.24 -3.86
N VAL A 297 3.62 -17.64 -4.31
CA VAL A 297 3.45 -18.38 -5.56
C VAL A 297 3.86 -17.50 -6.75
N GLU A 298 3.36 -16.28 -6.83
CA GLU A 298 3.68 -15.34 -7.91
C GLU A 298 5.19 -15.04 -7.98
N GLY A 299 5.81 -14.75 -6.83
CA GLY A 299 7.23 -14.46 -6.76
C GLY A 299 8.11 -15.63 -7.20
N ARG A 300 7.65 -16.88 -7.01
CA ARG A 300 8.34 -18.07 -7.52
C ARG A 300 8.18 -18.23 -9.02
N VAL A 301 7.00 -17.99 -9.57
CA VAL A 301 6.78 -18.10 -11.01
C VAL A 301 7.59 -17.02 -11.75
N ASP A 302 7.64 -15.82 -11.18
CA ASP A 302 8.38 -14.71 -11.76
C ASP A 302 9.89 -14.79 -11.54
N GLY A 303 10.36 -15.67 -10.65
CA GLY A 303 11.77 -15.81 -10.28
C GLY A 303 12.29 -14.71 -9.34
N ARG A 304 11.39 -13.93 -8.73
CA ARG A 304 11.73 -12.89 -7.73
C ARG A 304 12.09 -13.49 -6.36
N ILE A 305 11.77 -14.76 -6.15
CA ILE A 305 12.07 -15.54 -4.94
C ILE A 305 13.06 -16.65 -5.34
N THR A 306 14.28 -16.57 -4.81
CA THR A 306 15.41 -17.42 -5.21
C THR A 306 15.71 -18.54 -4.21
N HIS A 307 15.41 -18.33 -2.93
CA HIS A 307 15.59 -19.36 -1.90
C HIS A 307 14.40 -20.30 -1.90
N VAL A 308 14.53 -21.37 -2.68
CA VAL A 308 13.59 -22.50 -2.68
C VAL A 308 14.39 -23.77 -2.47
N GLU A 309 14.82 -24.03 -1.23
CA GLU A 309 15.16 -25.41 -0.92
C GLU A 309 13.89 -26.27 -1.10
N GLN A 310 14.07 -27.27 -1.94
CA GLN A 310 13.04 -28.02 -2.65
C GLN A 310 11.91 -28.54 -1.75
N GLY A 311 10.71 -27.99 -1.94
CA GLY A 311 9.47 -28.77 -1.79
C GLY A 311 8.75 -28.72 -0.44
N GLN A 312 9.22 -27.96 0.54
CA GLN A 312 8.44 -27.71 1.76
C GLN A 312 8.13 -26.21 1.89
N TYR A 313 6.87 -25.88 2.19
CA TYR A 313 6.43 -24.57 2.67
C TYR A 313 7.02 -24.24 4.08
N GLY A 314 8.22 -24.74 4.40
CA GLY A 314 8.66 -25.06 5.76
C GLY A 314 9.98 -24.43 6.21
N HIS A 315 10.52 -23.42 5.52
CA HIS A 315 11.34 -22.45 6.25
C HIS A 315 10.36 -21.54 6.98
N ASP A 316 10.49 -21.49 8.31
CA ASP A 316 9.61 -20.75 9.22
C ASP A 316 9.41 -19.32 8.70
N ALA A 317 8.29 -19.10 8.01
CA ALA A 317 7.87 -17.75 7.66
C ALA A 317 7.91 -16.94 8.95
N PRO A 318 8.57 -15.77 8.98
CA PRO A 318 8.64 -14.97 10.19
C PRO A 318 7.25 -14.85 10.81
N ALA A 319 7.11 -15.19 12.11
CA ALA A 319 5.81 -15.34 12.77
C ALA A 319 4.92 -14.10 12.58
N PHE A 320 5.54 -12.92 12.54
CA PHE A 320 4.88 -11.64 12.30
C PHE A 320 4.11 -11.60 10.97
N ILE A 321 4.44 -12.40 9.95
CA ILE A 321 3.72 -12.41 8.67
C ILE A 321 2.31 -12.93 8.88
N ALA A 322 2.17 -14.04 9.61
CA ALA A 322 0.87 -14.61 9.92
C ALA A 322 0.07 -13.69 10.85
N ASP A 323 0.73 -13.00 11.78
CA ASP A 323 0.09 -12.04 12.67
C ASP A 323 -0.41 -10.82 11.90
N PHE A 324 0.44 -10.22 11.07
CA PHE A 324 0.10 -9.08 10.20
C PHE A 324 -1.04 -9.41 9.24
N GLU A 325 -1.03 -10.59 8.60
CA GLU A 325 -2.12 -11.03 7.71
C GLU A 325 -3.46 -11.10 8.46
N ARG A 326 -3.48 -11.68 9.67
CA ARG A 326 -4.69 -11.75 10.50
C ARG A 326 -5.16 -10.36 10.95
N GLU A 327 -4.24 -9.48 11.32
CA GLU A 327 -4.54 -8.11 11.72
C GLU A 327 -5.12 -7.28 10.57
N CYS A 328 -4.57 -7.39 9.35
CA CYS A 328 -5.11 -6.73 8.15
C CYS A 328 -6.52 -7.20 7.79
N LEU A 329 -6.78 -8.51 7.86
CA LEU A 329 -8.12 -9.05 7.61
C LEU A 329 -9.14 -8.53 8.63
N ARG A 330 -8.77 -8.54 9.91
CA ARG A 330 -9.60 -8.00 10.99
C ARG A 330 -9.86 -6.51 10.82
N LEU A 331 -8.83 -5.74 10.49
CA LEU A 331 -8.93 -4.31 10.23
C LEU A 331 -9.96 -4.04 9.13
N MET A 332 -9.86 -4.78 8.02
CA MET A 332 -10.77 -4.65 6.89
C MET A 332 -12.22 -4.93 7.29
N GLN A 333 -12.45 -5.99 8.07
CA GLN A 333 -13.77 -6.33 8.61
C GLN A 333 -14.31 -5.22 9.52
N ASP A 334 -13.51 -4.76 10.50
CA ASP A 334 -13.96 -3.76 11.47
C ASP A 334 -14.23 -2.40 10.79
N VAL A 335 -13.37 -1.97 9.85
CA VAL A 335 -13.53 -0.69 9.12
C VAL A 335 -14.75 -0.70 8.20
N THR A 336 -14.96 -1.79 7.48
CA THR A 336 -16.12 -1.91 6.58
C THR A 336 -17.42 -2.13 7.36
N ALA A 337 -17.36 -2.76 8.55
CA ALA A 337 -18.47 -2.83 9.48
C ALA A 337 -18.92 -1.43 9.93
N ASP A 338 -17.97 -0.54 10.24
CA ASP A 338 -18.22 0.86 10.64
C ASP A 338 -18.73 1.74 9.47
N ARG A 339 -18.25 1.48 8.24
CA ARG A 339 -18.60 2.22 7.02
C ARG A 339 -19.62 1.49 6.14
N GLN A 340 -20.80 1.19 6.71
CA GLN A 340 -21.88 0.53 5.96
C GLN A 340 -22.35 1.34 4.74
N ASP A 341 -22.23 2.67 4.78
CA ASP A 341 -22.53 3.57 3.65
C ASP A 341 -21.71 3.20 2.40
N VAL A 342 -20.42 2.89 2.58
CA VAL A 342 -19.54 2.50 1.48
C VAL A 342 -19.76 1.03 1.10
N MET A 343 -20.04 0.15 2.08
CA MET A 343 -20.33 -1.25 1.81
C MET A 343 -21.57 -1.45 0.93
N VAL A 344 -22.63 -0.65 1.12
CA VAL A 344 -23.82 -0.69 0.25
C VAL A 344 -23.42 -0.37 -1.19
N LYS A 345 -22.70 0.72 -1.42
CA LYS A 345 -22.20 1.09 -2.75
C LYS A 345 -21.29 0.02 -3.36
N ALA A 346 -20.42 -0.59 -2.55
CA ALA A 346 -19.53 -1.65 -3.02
C ALA A 346 -20.31 -2.92 -3.43
N ARG A 347 -21.37 -3.29 -2.71
CA ARG A 347 -22.26 -4.40 -3.09
C ARG A 347 -22.95 -4.14 -4.42
N GLU A 348 -23.47 -2.93 -4.62
CA GLU A 348 -24.11 -2.53 -5.87
C GLU A 348 -23.10 -2.55 -7.03
N TYR A 349 -21.92 -1.98 -6.83
CA TYR A 349 -20.88 -1.87 -7.86
C TYR A 349 -20.26 -3.23 -8.24
N CYS A 350 -19.96 -4.08 -7.25
CA CYS A 350 -19.35 -5.39 -7.51
C CYS A 350 -20.39 -6.46 -7.89
N GLY A 351 -21.69 -6.20 -7.75
CA GLY A 351 -22.75 -7.13 -8.12
C GLY A 351 -22.63 -8.50 -7.42
N HIS A 352 -22.53 -9.57 -8.21
CA HIS A 352 -22.52 -10.96 -7.74
C HIS A 352 -21.18 -11.47 -7.21
N GLU A 353 -20.18 -10.59 -7.08
CA GLU A 353 -18.91 -10.92 -6.45
C GLU A 353 -19.07 -11.41 -5.00
N SER A 354 -18.08 -12.13 -4.50
CA SER A 354 -18.09 -12.60 -3.11
C SER A 354 -18.15 -11.44 -2.12
N GLU A 355 -18.72 -11.67 -0.93
CA GLU A 355 -18.75 -10.67 0.15
C GLU A 355 -17.34 -10.17 0.50
N PHE A 356 -16.34 -11.07 0.46
CA PHE A 356 -14.95 -10.70 0.67
C PHE A 356 -14.40 -9.77 -0.42
N SER A 357 -14.76 -10.01 -1.69
CA SER A 357 -14.41 -9.09 -2.81
C SER A 357 -15.06 -7.71 -2.63
N GLN A 358 -16.33 -7.68 -2.23
CA GLN A 358 -17.06 -6.43 -1.94
C GLN A 358 -16.43 -5.66 -0.78
N MET A 359 -16.01 -6.38 0.27
CA MET A 359 -15.33 -5.82 1.43
C MET A 359 -13.96 -5.22 1.07
N LYS A 360 -13.16 -5.91 0.26
CA LYS A 360 -11.89 -5.36 -0.28
C LYS A 360 -12.13 -4.09 -1.09
N CYS A 361 -13.17 -4.10 -1.93
CA CYS A 361 -13.56 -2.93 -2.72
C CYS A 361 -13.87 -1.74 -1.79
N ALA A 362 -14.81 -1.90 -0.85
CA ALA A 362 -15.18 -0.84 0.08
C ALA A 362 -13.98 -0.33 0.90
N PHE A 363 -13.16 -1.23 1.44
CA PHE A 363 -11.96 -0.86 2.20
C PHE A 363 -11.00 -0.01 1.38
N SER A 364 -10.74 -0.39 0.11
CA SER A 364 -9.89 0.40 -0.78
C SER A 364 -10.45 1.81 -1.04
N TYR A 365 -11.77 1.95 -1.19
CA TYR A 365 -12.40 3.27 -1.38
C TYR A 365 -12.39 4.12 -0.11
N ILE A 366 -12.51 3.51 1.08
CA ILE A 366 -12.40 4.20 2.37
C ILE A 366 -11.00 4.78 2.56
N LEU A 367 -9.95 4.00 2.30
CA LEU A 367 -8.57 4.51 2.36
C LEU A 367 -8.33 5.59 1.30
N GLY A 368 -8.84 5.36 0.08
CA GLY A 368 -8.77 6.33 -1.00
C GLY A 368 -9.45 7.66 -0.67
N GLU A 369 -10.51 7.66 0.13
CA GLU A 369 -11.19 8.90 0.57
C GLU A 369 -10.29 9.73 1.50
N VAL A 370 -9.54 9.06 2.38
CA VAL A 370 -8.57 9.73 3.25
C VAL A 370 -7.39 10.27 2.44
N GLU A 371 -6.84 9.48 1.52
CA GLU A 371 -5.79 9.94 0.60
C GLU A 371 -6.24 11.15 -0.23
N ASP A 372 -7.46 11.12 -0.75
CA ASP A 372 -8.03 12.21 -1.54
C ASP A 372 -8.10 13.51 -0.71
N LYS A 373 -8.59 13.43 0.53
CA LYS A 373 -8.65 14.57 1.46
C LYS A 373 -7.26 15.13 1.80
N ILE A 374 -6.26 14.24 1.99
CA ILE A 374 -4.88 14.65 2.23
C ILE A 374 -4.33 15.40 1.03
N LEU A 375 -4.45 14.83 -0.17
CA LEU A 375 -3.94 15.46 -1.39
C LEU A 375 -4.66 16.78 -1.71
N ALA A 376 -5.97 16.87 -1.46
CA ALA A 376 -6.72 18.13 -1.60
C ALA A 376 -6.22 19.21 -0.63
N THR A 377 -5.82 18.83 0.58
CA THR A 377 -5.20 19.73 1.56
C THR A 377 -3.82 20.18 1.09
N MET A 378 -2.99 19.26 0.58
CA MET A 378 -1.68 19.59 -0.01
C MET A 378 -1.83 20.61 -1.14
N GLU A 379 -2.78 20.42 -2.05
CA GLU A 379 -3.06 21.37 -3.14
C GLU A 379 -3.50 22.76 -2.66
N ALA A 380 -4.37 22.81 -1.66
CA ALA A 380 -4.83 24.08 -1.09
C ALA A 380 -3.66 24.87 -0.49
N VAL A 381 -2.84 24.21 0.34
CA VAL A 381 -1.65 24.81 0.96
C VAL A 381 -0.62 25.21 -0.09
N ALA A 382 -0.37 24.37 -1.11
CA ALA A 382 0.52 24.73 -2.21
C ALA A 382 0.07 26.05 -2.86
N ARG A 383 -1.22 26.16 -3.21
CA ARG A 383 -1.80 27.36 -3.83
C ARG A 383 -1.68 28.60 -2.96
N GLU A 384 -1.99 28.48 -1.67
CA GLU A 384 -1.88 29.57 -0.68
C GLU A 384 -0.44 30.11 -0.57
N HIS A 385 0.57 29.25 -0.78
CA HIS A 385 1.99 29.63 -0.76
C HIS A 385 2.59 29.92 -2.15
N GLY A 386 1.74 30.10 -3.17
CA GLY A 386 2.15 30.43 -4.54
C GLY A 386 2.84 29.29 -5.28
N TRP A 387 2.58 28.05 -4.90
CA TRP A 387 2.97 26.84 -5.60
C TRP A 387 1.77 26.21 -6.33
N TYR A 388 2.06 25.29 -7.25
CA TYR A 388 1.03 24.60 -8.03
C TYR A 388 1.36 23.11 -8.12
N VAL A 389 0.42 22.26 -7.69
CA VAL A 389 0.47 20.81 -7.93
C VAL A 389 -0.21 20.57 -9.27
N ALA A 390 0.58 20.24 -10.29
CA ALA A 390 0.08 20.12 -11.67
C ALA A 390 -0.50 18.73 -11.98
N VAL A 391 0.05 17.69 -11.35
CA VAL A 391 -0.35 16.29 -11.57
C VAL A 391 -0.69 15.66 -10.24
N LEU A 392 -1.87 15.05 -10.15
CA LEU A 392 -2.36 14.40 -8.94
C LEU A 392 -1.95 12.92 -8.96
N LEU A 393 -1.18 12.46 -7.99
CA LEU A 393 -0.61 11.12 -7.94
C LEU A 393 -1.04 10.35 -6.69
N TRP A 394 -2.35 10.17 -6.48
CA TRP A 394 -2.91 9.42 -5.34
C TRP A 394 -2.36 9.89 -3.98
N ASP A 395 -1.33 9.22 -3.46
CA ASP A 395 -0.63 9.54 -2.23
C ASP A 395 0.43 10.66 -2.34
N GLY A 396 0.56 11.24 -3.54
CA GLY A 396 1.47 12.33 -3.83
C GLY A 396 1.01 13.23 -4.99
N GLY A 397 1.93 14.01 -5.53
CA GLY A 397 1.68 14.86 -6.69
C GLY A 397 2.96 15.45 -7.27
N LEU A 398 2.88 15.98 -8.49
CA LEU A 398 3.98 16.70 -9.12
C LEU A 398 3.81 18.20 -8.86
N LEU A 399 4.67 18.75 -8.00
CA LEU A 399 4.73 20.16 -7.66
C LEU A 399 5.61 20.90 -8.68
N HIS A 400 5.05 21.89 -9.38
CA HIS A 400 5.78 22.63 -10.41
C HIS A 400 6.98 23.38 -9.79
N LYS A 401 8.17 23.23 -10.39
CA LYS A 401 9.38 23.96 -9.98
C LYS A 401 9.20 25.45 -10.22
N ARG A 402 9.77 26.27 -9.36
CA ARG A 402 9.72 27.73 -9.49
C ARG A 402 11.11 28.28 -9.68
N GLU A 403 11.24 29.29 -10.54
CA GLU A 403 12.49 30.01 -10.72
C GLU A 403 12.94 30.61 -9.38
N GLY A 404 14.24 30.44 -9.06
CA GLY A 404 14.82 30.90 -7.81
C GLY A 404 14.39 30.13 -6.55
N LYS A 405 13.65 29.02 -6.69
CA LYS A 405 13.28 28.15 -5.57
C LYS A 405 14.08 26.85 -5.57
N THR A 406 14.43 26.40 -4.39
CA THR A 406 15.27 25.24 -4.11
C THR A 406 14.45 24.08 -3.56
N GLU A 407 15.05 22.90 -3.47
CA GLU A 407 14.43 21.74 -2.80
C GLU A 407 14.19 22.03 -1.30
N GLU A 408 15.02 22.86 -0.68
CA GLU A 408 14.84 23.31 0.71
C GLU A 408 13.56 24.12 0.89
N ASP A 409 13.22 24.99 -0.08
CA ASP A 409 11.93 25.71 -0.07
C ASP A 409 10.76 24.72 -0.13
N VAL A 410 10.87 23.67 -0.94
CA VAL A 410 9.86 22.61 -1.03
C VAL A 410 9.74 21.86 0.30
N LYS A 411 10.87 21.50 0.93
CA LYS A 411 10.86 20.84 2.24
C LYS A 411 10.17 21.69 3.31
N VAL A 412 10.35 23.01 3.30
CA VAL A 412 9.61 23.93 4.17
C VAL A 412 8.12 23.88 3.89
N LEU A 413 7.71 23.95 2.61
CA LEU A 413 6.30 23.82 2.21
C LEU A 413 5.70 22.49 2.68
N LEU A 414 6.42 21.37 2.55
CA LEU A 414 5.97 20.06 3.01
C LEU A 414 5.68 20.04 4.52
N ARG A 415 6.49 20.70 5.35
CA ARG A 415 6.22 20.79 6.80
C ARG A 415 4.95 21.59 7.11
N ILE A 416 4.66 22.62 6.31
CA ILE A 416 3.42 23.39 6.43
C ILE A 416 2.23 22.51 6.04
N MET A 417 2.33 21.79 4.92
CA MET A 417 1.30 20.83 4.49
C MET A 417 1.00 19.79 5.57
N GLU A 418 2.03 19.16 6.15
CA GLU A 418 1.87 18.16 7.22
C GLU A 418 1.10 18.72 8.42
N ARG A 419 1.43 19.93 8.87
CA ARG A 419 0.74 20.60 9.98
C ARG A 419 -0.72 20.87 9.66
N GLU A 420 -1.00 21.35 8.44
CA GLU A 420 -2.37 21.62 7.99
C GLU A 420 -3.17 20.33 7.82
N ILE A 421 -2.56 19.25 7.35
CA ILE A 421 -3.17 17.92 7.27
C ILE A 421 -3.54 17.41 8.66
N GLU A 422 -2.63 17.51 9.64
CA GLU A 422 -2.90 17.14 11.03
C GLU A 422 -4.04 17.99 11.62
N THR A 423 -3.99 19.31 11.42
CA THR A 423 -4.98 20.24 11.97
C THR A 423 -6.37 20.02 11.39
N ARG A 424 -6.49 19.83 10.07
CA ARG A 424 -7.78 19.71 9.38
C ARG A 424 -8.36 18.31 9.42
N LEU A 425 -7.51 17.28 9.34
CA LEU A 425 -7.94 15.89 9.16
C LEU A 425 -7.68 15.00 10.39
N GLY A 426 -6.88 15.46 11.36
CA GLY A 426 -6.50 14.66 12.52
C GLY A 426 -5.58 13.47 12.17
N VAL A 427 -4.89 13.55 11.03
CA VAL A 427 -3.97 12.53 10.52
C VAL A 427 -2.56 13.11 10.47
N VAL A 428 -1.63 12.47 11.15
CA VAL A 428 -0.20 12.82 11.10
C VAL A 428 0.43 12.09 9.93
N VAL A 429 0.97 12.81 8.96
CA VAL A 429 1.69 12.23 7.81
C VAL A 429 3.10 12.78 7.74
N ASN A 430 3.98 12.03 7.09
CA ASN A 430 5.29 12.53 6.67
C ASN A 430 5.28 12.62 5.15
N LEU A 431 5.61 13.79 4.62
CA LEU A 431 5.80 14.05 3.20
C LEU A 431 7.29 14.11 2.88
N GLU A 432 7.68 13.59 1.72
CA GLU A 432 9.04 13.67 1.22
C GLU A 432 9.08 14.14 -0.24
N VAL A 433 10.21 14.73 -0.64
CA VAL A 433 10.53 14.94 -2.06
C VAL A 433 11.23 13.68 -2.53
N LYS A 434 10.59 12.98 -3.46
CA LYS A 434 11.14 11.79 -4.08
C LYS A 434 11.98 12.17 -5.29
N PRO A 435 13.17 11.57 -5.47
CA PRO A 435 13.97 11.85 -6.64
C PRO A 435 13.29 11.29 -7.90
N LEU A 436 13.15 12.14 -8.91
CA LEU A 436 12.72 11.75 -10.26
C LEU A 436 13.91 11.16 -11.03
N GLU A 437 14.45 10.06 -10.54
CA GLU A 437 15.58 9.39 -11.19
C GLU A 437 15.15 8.79 -12.53
N VAL A 438 15.81 9.24 -13.60
CA VAL A 438 15.84 8.51 -14.86
C VAL A 438 16.84 7.38 -14.66
N GLU A 439 16.36 6.25 -14.15
CA GLU A 439 17.14 5.02 -14.17
C GLU A 439 17.45 4.72 -15.66
N GLU A 440 18.74 4.61 -16.01
CA GLU A 440 19.11 4.02 -17.30
C GLU A 440 18.48 2.64 -17.31
N GLU A 441 17.52 2.41 -18.21
CA GLU A 441 16.91 1.10 -18.35
C GLU A 441 18.04 0.15 -18.71
N VAL A 442 18.54 -0.59 -17.72
CA VAL A 442 19.23 -1.84 -17.99
C VAL A 442 18.17 -2.65 -18.68
N VAL A 443 18.22 -2.66 -20.01
CA VAL A 443 17.43 -3.54 -20.84
C VAL A 443 17.87 -4.92 -20.41
N GLU A 444 17.27 -5.44 -19.34
CA GLU A 444 17.44 -6.83 -18.94
C GLU A 444 17.01 -7.59 -20.17
N SER A 445 18.00 -8.16 -20.85
CA SER A 445 17.72 -8.96 -22.02
C SER A 445 16.76 -10.04 -21.53
N VAL A 446 15.66 -10.20 -22.26
CA VAL A 446 14.66 -11.19 -21.90
C VAL A 446 15.30 -12.58 -21.84
N GLU A 447 16.42 -12.74 -22.55
CA GLU A 447 17.33 -13.89 -22.52
C GLU A 447 18.05 -14.03 -21.17
N GLU A 448 18.75 -13.02 -20.62
CA GLU A 448 19.40 -13.12 -19.29
C GLU A 448 18.41 -13.42 -18.17
N SER A 449 17.26 -12.74 -18.21
CA SER A 449 16.19 -12.92 -17.23
C SER A 449 15.55 -14.32 -17.35
N ILE A 450 15.69 -15.02 -18.49
CA ILE A 450 15.23 -16.41 -18.70
C ILE A 450 16.35 -17.44 -18.50
N GLU A 451 17.59 -17.16 -18.90
CA GLU A 451 18.76 -18.03 -18.76
C GLU A 451 19.18 -18.17 -17.31
N ALA A 452 19.16 -17.08 -16.53
CA ALA A 452 19.31 -17.15 -15.08
C ALA A 452 18.23 -18.07 -14.45
N LYS A 453 17.02 -18.10 -15.04
CA LYS A 453 15.90 -18.96 -14.60
C LYS A 453 16.03 -20.40 -15.09
N ALA A 454 16.60 -20.64 -16.27
CA ALA A 454 16.83 -21.97 -16.83
C ALA A 454 18.03 -22.68 -16.17
N ALA A 455 19.12 -21.95 -15.91
CA ALA A 455 20.31 -22.45 -15.22
C ALA A 455 20.00 -22.92 -13.78
N SER A 456 19.09 -22.23 -13.08
CA SER A 456 18.64 -22.65 -11.74
C SER A 456 17.87 -23.99 -11.73
N LYS A 457 17.30 -24.40 -12.87
CA LYS A 457 16.55 -25.67 -13.03
C LYS A 457 17.40 -26.80 -13.64
N GLY A 458 18.61 -26.52 -14.13
CA GLY A 458 19.49 -27.48 -14.80
C GLY A 458 20.19 -28.51 -13.90
N GLY A 459 19.93 -28.50 -12.60
CA GLY A 459 20.67 -29.30 -11.61
C GLY A 459 20.06 -30.65 -11.19
N LYS A 460 19.10 -31.24 -11.92
CA LYS A 460 18.68 -32.64 -11.64
C LYS A 460 18.33 -33.39 -12.93
N LYS A 461 19.30 -34.17 -13.45
CA LYS A 461 19.00 -35.30 -14.35
C LYS A 461 17.96 -36.18 -13.65
N LYS A 462 16.76 -36.32 -14.23
CA LYS A 462 15.81 -37.36 -13.83
C LYS A 462 16.55 -38.70 -13.92
N PRO A 463 16.51 -39.56 -12.89
CA PRO A 463 17.06 -40.91 -13.00
C PRO A 463 16.38 -41.59 -14.19
N SER A 464 17.18 -42.27 -15.00
CA SER A 464 16.69 -42.95 -16.18
C SER A 464 15.69 -44.04 -15.76
N LYS A 465 14.79 -44.46 -16.66
CA LYS A 465 13.89 -45.60 -16.40
C LYS A 465 14.66 -46.88 -16.00
N ALA A 466 15.95 -46.99 -16.31
CA ALA A 466 16.82 -48.09 -15.88
C ALA A 466 17.15 -48.03 -14.36
N ASP A 467 17.23 -46.84 -13.78
CA ASP A 467 17.56 -46.64 -12.35
C ASP A 467 16.37 -46.96 -11.44
N VAL A 468 15.14 -46.78 -11.94
CA VAL A 468 13.90 -47.14 -11.24
C VAL A 468 13.65 -48.65 -11.29
N ALA A 469 14.08 -49.33 -12.35
CA ALA A 469 13.94 -50.79 -12.49
C ALA A 469 14.88 -51.58 -11.57
N LYS A 470 16.06 -51.05 -11.22
CA LYS A 470 16.97 -51.68 -10.25
C LYS A 470 16.50 -51.56 -8.80
N ARG A 471 15.72 -50.54 -8.44
CA ARG A 471 15.21 -50.36 -7.07
C ARG A 471 13.98 -51.21 -6.73
N LYS A 472 13.26 -51.76 -7.73
CA LYS A 472 12.07 -52.61 -7.52
C LYS A 472 12.37 -54.11 -7.38
N ARG A 473 13.62 -54.56 -7.48
CA ARG A 473 14.00 -55.99 -7.37
C ARG A 473 14.67 -56.39 -6.04
N GLY A 474 14.65 -55.53 -5.03
CA GLY A 474 15.39 -55.75 -3.76
C GLY A 474 14.53 -55.79 -2.49
N LYS A 475 13.21 -55.96 -2.57
CA LYS A 475 12.34 -56.08 -1.39
C LYS A 475 11.18 -57.04 -1.65
N GLU A 476 11.50 -58.31 -1.82
CA GLU A 476 10.57 -59.42 -1.56
C GLU A 476 11.29 -60.39 -0.63
N GLY A 477 10.67 -60.64 0.52
CA GLY A 477 11.24 -61.39 1.64
C GLY A 477 11.49 -60.49 2.83
N ASP A 478 10.45 -60.20 3.63
CA ASP A 478 10.29 -60.94 4.88
C ASP A 478 9.02 -60.52 5.63
N THR A 479 8.49 -61.48 6.41
CA THR A 479 7.57 -61.31 7.55
C THR A 479 6.09 -60.98 7.31
N ASN A 480 5.38 -62.07 7.08
CA ASN A 480 4.16 -62.50 7.78
C ASN A 480 4.09 -62.04 9.27
N LYS A 481 2.97 -61.43 9.72
CA LYS A 481 2.22 -61.78 10.97
C LYS A 481 1.15 -60.73 11.36
N ARG A 482 -0.08 -61.26 11.56
CA ARG A 482 -1.12 -60.94 12.58
C ARG A 482 -1.92 -59.62 12.43
N GLN A 483 -3.21 -59.71 12.06
CA GLN A 483 -4.44 -59.87 12.91
C GLN A 483 -5.04 -58.51 13.33
N LYS A 484 -6.24 -58.17 12.80
CA LYS A 484 -7.57 -58.06 13.47
C LYS A 484 -7.61 -56.99 14.59
N VAL A 485 -8.56 -56.05 14.63
CA VAL A 485 -9.98 -56.01 14.22
C VAL A 485 -10.30 -54.71 13.50
#